data_AF-A0A934ZHE0-F1
#
_entry.id   AF-A0A934ZHE0-F1
#
_cell.length_a   1.000
_cell.length_b   1.000
_cell.length_c   1.000
_cell.angle_alpha   90.00
_cell.angle_beta   90.00
_cell.angle_gamma   90.00
#
_symmetry.space_group_name_H-M   'P 1'
#
loop_
_entity.id
_entity.type
_entity.pdbx_description
1 polymer ?
#
loop_
_entity_poly.entity_id
_entity_poly.type
_entity_poly.pdbx_seq_one_letter_code
_entity_poly.pdbx_strand_id
1 'polypeptide(L)'
;MICDSRYANLRNHGDRDEIRQAFADAEGFALRPSATTGEMTLYVARRFPSHGQTRGVIRLSRPVSAVDAASVQVAMVVRQTSAIALTVAALLSLLAAMVASRPLRHMAQAARSFSEGDFAAEIPAPSDDEIGEVAQALEHLASQLRGKLLASGADRSTLFALMDELPVGLILYGADRNPTRINGLARRLLGLRPHDEQARGAELPELPGCREAVDRVMEDGFTREVSLAPPWLQGSPRRARWLAAYAPDGQRCPALVILDAGSAGELAAARAMIARCAEVLRDVASRSDPTTVAAQAGELGRAAEALLPVGPPTHDGVEVLAIGTLLRAAQEALSTRLAAEGTRLDASGADYTLAVVEIDGRARRSVEALLAWAIEARAGASTVRVRVAAADGAARVIVRGSTEVASPGAELTEWLGPMGGAVGERVNEDQVERWVSLALA
;
A
#
# COMPACT_ATOMS: atom_id res chain seq x y z
N MET A 1 -3.77 -29.87 105.56
CA MET A 1 -3.98 -30.79 104.41
C MET A 1 -4.90 -30.06 103.44
N ILE A 2 -4.55 -29.96 102.15
CA ILE A 2 -5.42 -29.33 101.15
C ILE A 2 -6.00 -30.44 100.31
N CYS A 3 -7.33 -30.55 100.29
CA CYS A 3 -8.01 -31.69 99.69
C CYS A 3 -9.28 -31.23 98.98
N ASP A 4 -9.75 -32.04 98.03
CA ASP A 4 -11.01 -31.76 97.35
C ASP A 4 -12.21 -31.92 98.30
N SER A 5 -13.19 -31.05 98.18
CA SER A 5 -14.34 -30.95 99.10
C SER A 5 -15.38 -32.08 98.94
N ARG A 6 -15.28 -32.90 97.88
CA ARG A 6 -16.33 -33.84 97.47
C ARG A 6 -16.01 -35.34 97.62
N TYR A 7 -14.80 -35.75 98.03
CA TYR A 7 -14.45 -37.18 98.11
C TYR A 7 -13.74 -37.56 99.41
N ALA A 8 -14.18 -38.63 100.07
CA ALA A 8 -13.72 -39.06 101.41
C ALA A 8 -12.32 -39.70 101.47
N ASN A 9 -11.66 -39.97 100.32
CA ASN A 9 -10.28 -40.49 100.26
C ASN A 9 -9.32 -39.39 99.78
N LEU A 10 -8.78 -38.63 100.73
CA LEU A 10 -8.08 -37.37 100.46
C LEU A 10 -6.58 -37.61 100.20
N ARG A 11 -6.12 -37.52 98.95
CA ARG A 11 -4.70 -37.26 98.66
C ARG A 11 -4.42 -35.79 98.94
N ASN A 12 -3.35 -35.47 99.65
CA ASN A 12 -2.93 -34.08 99.85
C ASN A 12 -2.62 -33.44 98.49
N HIS A 13 -3.03 -32.19 98.30
CA HIS A 13 -2.84 -31.42 97.07
C HIS A 13 -1.92 -30.22 97.28
N GLY A 14 -1.38 -30.03 98.49
CA GLY A 14 -0.52 -28.90 98.83
C GLY A 14 0.83 -28.88 98.10
N ASP A 15 1.25 -30.00 97.55
CA ASP A 15 2.49 -30.18 96.79
C ASP A 15 2.35 -29.80 95.30
N ARG A 16 1.11 -29.65 94.80
CA ARG A 16 0.84 -29.32 93.40
C ARG A 16 1.36 -27.93 93.04
N ASP A 17 1.94 -27.81 91.85
CA ASP A 17 2.57 -26.57 91.38
C ASP A 17 1.60 -25.39 91.43
N GLU A 18 0.35 -25.56 90.98
CA GLU A 18 -0.65 -24.49 91.00
C GLU A 18 -0.97 -24.01 92.42
N ILE A 19 -0.95 -24.92 93.41
CA ILE A 19 -1.25 -24.59 94.81
C ILE A 19 -0.02 -23.92 95.46
N ARG A 20 1.19 -24.44 95.22
CA ARG A 20 2.43 -23.84 95.73
C ARG A 20 2.61 -22.41 95.24
N GLN A 21 2.42 -22.18 93.94
CA GLN A 21 2.47 -20.85 93.34
C GLN A 21 1.41 -19.93 93.94
N ALA A 22 0.16 -20.39 94.08
CA ALA A 22 -0.90 -19.56 94.67
C ALA A 22 -0.61 -19.13 96.11
N PHE A 23 0.07 -19.94 96.93
CA PHE A 23 0.47 -19.50 98.28
C PHE A 23 1.60 -18.47 98.25
N ALA A 24 2.57 -18.61 97.34
CA ALA A 24 3.71 -17.71 97.20
C ALA A 24 3.30 -16.37 96.58
N ASP A 25 2.67 -16.42 95.40
CA ASP A 25 2.47 -15.27 94.50
C ASP A 25 1.00 -14.82 94.41
N ALA A 26 0.15 -15.30 95.34
CA ALA A 26 -1.30 -15.12 95.38
C ALA A 26 -2.09 -15.84 94.27
N GLU A 27 -1.48 -16.14 93.12
CA GLU A 27 -2.07 -16.89 92.01
C GLU A 27 -1.09 -17.96 91.50
N GLY A 28 -1.63 -19.04 90.94
CA GLY A 28 -0.83 -20.14 90.42
C GLY A 28 -1.54 -20.89 89.31
N PHE A 29 -0.76 -21.40 88.36
CA PHE A 29 -1.27 -22.03 87.15
C PHE A 29 -0.49 -23.32 86.86
N ALA A 30 -1.20 -24.36 86.44
CA ALA A 30 -0.57 -25.58 85.95
C ALA A 30 -1.38 -26.20 84.81
N LEU A 31 -0.69 -26.61 83.76
CA LEU A 31 -1.26 -27.38 82.66
C LEU A 31 -0.72 -28.81 82.74
N ARG A 32 -1.57 -29.77 83.11
CA ARG A 32 -1.12 -31.16 83.29
C ARG A 32 -2.28 -32.16 83.18
N PRO A 33 -2.01 -33.46 83.00
CA PRO A 33 -3.02 -34.49 83.07
C PRO A 33 -3.71 -34.51 84.43
N SER A 34 -5.04 -34.56 84.42
CA SER A 34 -5.86 -34.70 85.61
C SER A 34 -5.65 -36.09 86.21
N ALA A 35 -5.32 -36.14 87.51
CA ALA A 35 -5.14 -37.42 88.21
C ALA A 35 -6.44 -38.24 88.33
N THR A 36 -7.60 -37.62 88.06
CA THR A 36 -8.92 -38.26 88.16
C THR A 36 -9.46 -38.68 86.79
N THR A 37 -9.22 -37.88 85.75
CA THR A 37 -9.80 -38.10 84.42
C THR A 37 -8.75 -38.45 83.35
N GLY A 38 -7.45 -38.28 83.61
CA GLY A 38 -6.36 -38.51 82.66
C GLY A 38 -6.19 -37.41 81.60
N GLU A 39 -7.14 -36.48 81.46
CA GLU A 39 -7.11 -35.44 80.43
C GLU A 39 -6.23 -34.24 80.80
N MET A 40 -5.56 -33.65 79.80
CA MET A 40 -4.87 -32.37 79.95
C MET A 40 -5.85 -31.30 80.43
N THR A 41 -5.57 -30.74 81.61
CA THR A 41 -6.47 -29.83 82.32
C THR A 41 -5.69 -28.59 82.74
N LEU A 42 -6.25 -27.41 82.48
CA LEU A 42 -5.74 -26.17 83.01
C LEU A 42 -6.28 -26.00 84.44
N TYR A 43 -5.37 -25.91 85.39
CA TYR A 43 -5.65 -25.59 86.78
C TYR A 43 -5.27 -24.15 87.07
N VAL A 44 -6.21 -23.40 87.66
CA VAL A 44 -5.98 -22.05 88.15
C VAL A 44 -6.30 -22.04 89.63
N ALA A 45 -5.35 -21.57 90.43
CA ALA A 45 -5.45 -21.52 91.88
C ALA A 45 -5.22 -20.08 92.33
N ARG A 46 -6.09 -19.60 93.22
CA ARG A 46 -5.97 -18.27 93.82
C ARG A 46 -6.09 -18.34 95.33
N ARG A 47 -5.19 -17.62 96.00
CA ARG A 47 -5.16 -17.52 97.46
C ARG A 47 -6.43 -16.85 97.96
N PHE A 48 -7.10 -17.47 98.93
CA PHE A 48 -8.29 -16.92 99.57
C PHE A 48 -7.98 -16.52 101.02
N PRO A 49 -7.75 -15.22 101.29
CA PRO A 49 -7.52 -14.74 102.65
C PRO A 49 -8.83 -14.71 103.44
N SER A 50 -8.79 -15.11 104.71
CA SER A 50 -9.93 -14.99 105.63
C SER A 50 -9.43 -14.41 106.96
N HIS A 51 -10.00 -13.27 107.37
CA HIS A 51 -9.59 -12.51 108.57
C HIS A 51 -8.08 -12.20 108.63
N GLY A 52 -7.49 -11.73 107.52
CA GLY A 52 -6.09 -11.29 107.49
C GLY A 52 -5.05 -12.41 107.52
N GLN A 53 -5.47 -13.68 107.60
CA GLN A 53 -4.58 -14.84 107.51
C GLN A 53 -4.97 -15.71 106.30
N THR A 54 -3.96 -16.21 105.58
CA THR A 54 -4.18 -17.12 104.46
C THR A 54 -4.66 -18.47 104.97
N ARG A 55 -5.96 -18.74 104.85
CA ARG A 55 -6.55 -20.01 105.32
C ARG A 55 -6.81 -21.04 104.21
N GLY A 56 -6.77 -20.65 102.92
CA GLY A 56 -7.00 -21.59 101.84
C GLY A 56 -6.73 -21.05 100.44
N VAL A 57 -6.97 -21.91 99.46
CA VAL A 57 -6.83 -21.63 98.03
C VAL A 57 -8.11 -22.08 97.34
N ILE A 58 -8.68 -21.21 96.50
CA ILE A 58 -9.76 -21.59 95.59
C ILE A 58 -9.10 -22.06 94.30
N ARG A 59 -9.40 -23.30 93.91
CA ARG A 59 -8.88 -23.88 92.67
C ARG A 59 -10.02 -24.18 91.71
N LEU A 60 -9.86 -23.73 90.48
CA LEU A 60 -10.70 -24.08 89.34
C LEU A 60 -9.91 -25.00 88.40
N SER A 61 -10.63 -25.93 87.77
CA SER A 61 -10.05 -26.85 86.80
C SER A 61 -10.97 -26.95 85.59
N ARG A 62 -10.43 -26.75 84.39
CA ARG A 62 -11.14 -27.03 83.14
C ARG A 62 -10.30 -27.90 82.20
N PRO A 63 -10.86 -29.00 81.67
CA PRO A 63 -10.20 -29.78 80.63
C PRO A 63 -9.92 -28.91 79.41
N VAL A 64 -8.74 -29.07 78.81
CA VAL A 64 -8.36 -28.36 77.57
C VAL A 64 -9.22 -28.85 76.39
N SER A 65 -9.64 -30.12 76.42
CA SER A 65 -10.58 -30.72 75.47
C SER A 65 -11.91 -29.95 75.33
N ALA A 66 -12.36 -29.28 76.40
CA ALA A 66 -13.54 -28.42 76.39
C ALA A 66 -13.31 -27.10 75.61
N VAL A 67 -12.05 -26.67 75.45
CA VAL A 67 -11.63 -25.55 74.59
C VAL A 67 -11.44 -26.04 73.14
N ASP A 68 -10.98 -27.28 72.95
CA ASP A 68 -10.83 -27.90 71.63
C ASP A 68 -12.18 -28.14 70.93
N ALA A 69 -13.22 -28.55 71.65
CA ALA A 69 -14.55 -28.78 71.05
C ALA A 69 -15.15 -27.51 70.43
N ALA A 70 -14.97 -26.35 71.06
CA ALA A 70 -15.35 -25.06 70.50
C ALA A 70 -14.46 -24.67 69.29
N SER A 71 -13.17 -25.01 69.37
CA SER A 71 -12.20 -24.73 68.29
C SER A 71 -12.46 -25.56 67.03
N VAL A 72 -12.89 -26.82 67.19
CA VAL A 72 -13.26 -27.71 66.07
C VAL A 72 -14.50 -27.19 65.34
N GLN A 73 -15.51 -26.69 66.06
CA GLN A 73 -16.70 -26.09 65.45
C GLN A 73 -16.35 -24.85 64.64
N VAL A 74 -15.53 -23.93 65.20
CA VAL A 74 -15.05 -22.75 64.48
C VAL A 74 -14.26 -23.15 63.24
N ALA A 75 -13.34 -24.11 63.36
CA ALA A 75 -12.54 -24.60 62.23
C ALA A 75 -13.41 -25.23 61.13
N MET A 76 -14.49 -25.93 61.50
CA MET A 76 -15.42 -26.53 60.53
C MET A 76 -16.21 -25.46 59.79
N VAL A 77 -16.71 -24.44 60.50
CA VAL A 77 -17.41 -23.29 59.91
C VAL A 77 -16.47 -22.52 58.97
N VAL A 78 -15.23 -22.24 59.39
CA VAL A 78 -14.23 -21.57 58.54
C VAL A 78 -13.92 -22.39 57.28
N ARG A 79 -13.80 -23.71 57.41
CA ARG A 79 -13.55 -24.60 56.26
C ARG A 79 -14.72 -24.60 55.29
N GLN A 80 -15.95 -24.72 55.79
CA GLN A 80 -17.16 -24.73 54.95
C GLN A 80 -17.37 -23.39 54.25
N THR A 81 -17.23 -22.28 54.97
CA THR A 81 -17.37 -20.93 54.40
C THR A 81 -16.27 -20.63 53.38
N SER A 82 -15.01 -20.99 53.68
CA SER A 82 -13.90 -20.88 52.71
C SER A 82 -14.12 -21.72 51.47
N ALA A 83 -14.60 -22.96 51.62
CA ALA A 83 -14.89 -23.84 50.49
C ALA A 83 -15.99 -23.25 49.59
N ILE A 84 -17.08 -22.75 50.19
CA ILE A 84 -18.16 -22.09 49.44
C ILE A 84 -17.64 -20.84 48.73
N ALA A 85 -16.87 -19.99 49.41
CA ALA A 85 -16.30 -18.78 48.82
C ALA A 85 -15.38 -19.10 47.62
N LEU A 86 -14.53 -20.12 47.75
CA LEU A 86 -13.67 -20.60 46.67
C LEU A 86 -14.48 -21.14 45.48
N THR A 87 -15.54 -21.92 45.74
CA THR A 87 -16.41 -22.42 44.67
C THR A 87 -17.09 -21.27 43.94
N VAL A 88 -17.62 -20.28 44.65
CA VAL A 88 -18.25 -19.10 44.03
C VAL A 88 -17.24 -18.29 43.21
N ALA A 89 -16.04 -18.04 43.75
CA ALA A 89 -14.99 -17.32 43.03
C ALA A 89 -14.57 -18.06 41.74
N ALA A 90 -14.42 -19.38 41.79
CA ALA A 90 -14.10 -20.20 40.62
C ALA A 90 -15.20 -20.16 39.55
N LEU A 91 -16.47 -20.24 39.95
CA LEU A 91 -17.61 -20.13 39.04
C LEU A 91 -17.69 -18.75 38.37
N LEU A 92 -17.50 -17.67 39.14
CA LEU A 92 -17.48 -16.31 38.59
C LEU A 92 -16.31 -16.09 37.63
N SER A 93 -15.12 -16.62 37.97
CA SER A 93 -13.94 -16.53 37.10
C SER A 93 -14.16 -17.28 35.79
N LEU A 94 -14.77 -18.47 35.84
CA LEU A 94 -15.11 -19.24 34.66
C LEU A 94 -16.15 -18.51 33.79
N LEU A 95 -17.16 -17.91 34.41
CA LEU A 95 -18.19 -17.14 33.71
C LEU A 95 -17.60 -15.91 33.02
N ALA A 96 -16.75 -15.14 33.70
CA ALA A 96 -16.04 -14.00 33.11
C ALA A 96 -15.16 -14.43 31.92
N ALA A 97 -14.42 -15.53 32.07
CA ALA A 97 -13.60 -16.07 30.98
C ALA A 97 -14.44 -16.47 29.75
N MET A 98 -15.60 -17.11 29.97
CA MET A 98 -16.50 -17.48 28.88
C MET A 98 -17.11 -16.27 28.17
N VAL A 99 -17.49 -15.24 28.92
CA VAL A 99 -18.05 -13.98 28.36
C VAL A 99 -17.01 -13.25 27.52
N ALA A 100 -15.76 -13.14 27.98
CA ALA A 100 -14.69 -12.45 27.25
C ALA A 100 -14.15 -13.26 26.06
N SER A 101 -14.02 -14.58 26.18
CA SER A 101 -13.39 -15.41 25.14
C SER A 101 -14.22 -15.52 23.87
N ARG A 102 -15.55 -15.45 23.97
CA ARG A 102 -16.45 -15.59 22.82
C ARG A 102 -16.29 -14.48 21.77
N PRO A 103 -16.40 -13.17 22.11
CA PRO A 103 -16.20 -12.09 21.15
C PRO A 103 -14.77 -12.07 20.59
N LEU A 104 -13.74 -12.33 21.42
CA LEU A 104 -12.35 -12.40 20.97
C LEU A 104 -12.12 -13.48 19.90
N ARG A 105 -12.74 -14.66 20.03
CA ARG A 105 -12.66 -15.71 19.00
C ARG A 105 -13.34 -15.28 17.70
N HIS A 106 -14.48 -14.61 17.76
CA HIS A 106 -15.18 -14.13 16.57
C HIS A 106 -14.37 -13.04 15.85
N MET A 107 -13.79 -12.09 16.58
CA MET A 107 -12.93 -11.06 16.00
C MET A 107 -11.67 -11.67 15.36
N ALA A 108 -11.07 -12.67 16.01
CA ALA A 108 -9.95 -13.40 15.44
C ALA A 108 -10.33 -14.20 14.18
N GLN A 109 -11.58 -14.64 14.04
CA GLN A 109 -12.09 -15.28 12.82
C GLN A 109 -12.29 -14.24 11.71
N ALA A 110 -12.96 -13.12 12.00
CA ALA A 110 -13.14 -12.03 11.04
C ALA A 110 -11.80 -11.50 10.50
N ALA A 111 -10.80 -11.32 11.37
CA ALA A 111 -9.46 -10.92 10.95
C ALA A 111 -8.77 -11.95 10.03
N ARG A 112 -9.01 -13.25 10.22
CA ARG A 112 -8.52 -14.28 9.29
C ARG A 112 -9.24 -14.21 7.94
N SER A 113 -10.56 -14.06 7.95
CA SER A 113 -11.33 -13.86 6.71
C SER A 113 -10.82 -12.64 5.92
N PHE A 114 -10.43 -11.57 6.62
CA PHE A 114 -9.82 -10.39 5.97
C PHE A 114 -8.47 -10.73 5.32
N SER A 115 -7.64 -11.57 5.95
CA SER A 115 -6.39 -12.04 5.35
C SER A 115 -6.59 -12.93 4.13
N GLU A 116 -7.75 -13.58 4.03
CA GLU A 116 -8.16 -14.40 2.90
C GLU A 116 -8.89 -13.60 1.80
N GLY A 117 -9.07 -12.28 2.00
CA GLY A 117 -9.68 -11.36 1.04
C GLY A 117 -11.20 -11.20 1.18
N ASP A 118 -11.83 -11.88 2.15
CA ASP A 118 -13.24 -11.68 2.47
C ASP A 118 -13.41 -10.57 3.52
N PHE A 119 -13.45 -9.33 3.04
CA PHE A 119 -13.67 -8.17 3.89
C PHE A 119 -15.14 -7.99 4.30
N ALA A 120 -16.08 -8.82 3.85
CA ALA A 120 -17.51 -8.70 4.18
C ALA A 120 -17.91 -9.49 5.44
N ALA A 121 -16.95 -10.19 6.06
CA ALA A 121 -17.19 -10.95 7.27
C ALA A 121 -17.79 -10.09 8.40
N GLU A 122 -18.79 -10.64 9.08
CA GLU A 122 -19.54 -9.97 10.13
C GLU A 122 -18.70 -9.86 11.41
N ILE A 123 -18.46 -8.62 11.87
CA ILE A 123 -17.83 -8.34 13.16
C ILE A 123 -18.92 -8.24 14.22
N PRO A 124 -18.77 -8.90 15.39
CA PRO A 124 -19.76 -8.82 16.46
C PRO A 124 -20.06 -7.38 16.85
N ALA A 125 -21.33 -7.11 17.16
CA ALA A 125 -21.79 -5.78 17.58
C ALA A 125 -20.96 -5.24 18.77
N PRO A 126 -20.67 -3.92 18.79
CA PRO A 126 -19.86 -3.33 19.84
C PRO A 126 -20.55 -3.46 21.20
N SER A 127 -19.79 -3.92 22.19
CA SER A 127 -20.08 -3.72 23.60
C SER A 127 -19.60 -2.32 24.01
N ASP A 128 -20.12 -1.73 25.08
CA ASP A 128 -19.64 -0.43 25.59
C ASP A 128 -18.39 -0.59 26.49
N ASP A 129 -17.53 -1.56 26.16
CA ASP A 129 -16.31 -1.92 26.88
C ASP A 129 -15.08 -1.91 25.95
N GLU A 130 -13.90 -2.20 26.51
CA GLU A 130 -12.64 -2.22 25.76
C GLU A 130 -12.63 -3.25 24.62
N ILE A 131 -13.41 -4.33 24.72
CA ILE A 131 -13.53 -5.33 23.65
C ILE A 131 -14.35 -4.73 22.49
N GLY A 132 -15.39 -3.96 22.80
CA GLY A 132 -16.17 -3.22 21.81
C GLY A 132 -15.39 -2.13 21.08
N GLU A 133 -14.48 -1.41 21.75
CA GLU A 133 -13.60 -0.44 21.08
C GLU A 133 -12.74 -1.11 19.99
N VAL A 134 -12.19 -2.30 20.29
CA VAL A 134 -11.41 -3.07 19.30
C VAL A 134 -12.30 -3.57 18.17
N ALA A 135 -13.54 -3.96 18.44
CA ALA A 135 -14.51 -4.36 17.41
C ALA A 135 -14.83 -3.20 16.46
N GLN A 136 -15.03 -1.99 16.98
CA GLN A 136 -15.26 -0.79 16.17
C GLN A 136 -14.03 -0.43 15.32
N ALA A 137 -12.83 -0.51 15.88
CA ALA A 137 -11.60 -0.27 15.12
C ALA A 137 -11.44 -1.26 13.96
N LEU A 138 -11.76 -2.54 14.19
CA LEU A 138 -11.68 -3.57 13.17
C LEU A 138 -12.72 -3.37 12.05
N GLU A 139 -13.96 -2.97 12.39
CA GLU A 139 -14.98 -2.64 11.37
C GLU A 139 -14.60 -1.38 10.58
N HIS A 140 -14.01 -0.38 11.24
CA HIS A 140 -13.53 0.81 10.54
C HIS A 140 -12.45 0.45 9.51
N LEU A 141 -11.50 -0.40 9.88
CA LEU A 141 -10.49 -0.93 8.95
C LEU A 141 -11.12 -1.71 7.78
N ALA A 142 -12.08 -2.59 8.08
CA ALA A 142 -12.80 -3.36 7.06
C ALA A 142 -13.51 -2.44 6.06
N SER A 143 -14.24 -1.45 6.57
CA SER A 143 -14.94 -0.44 5.76
C SER A 143 -13.97 0.37 4.88
N GLN A 144 -12.83 0.79 5.42
CA GLN A 144 -11.83 1.51 4.63
C GLN A 144 -11.26 0.64 3.50
N LEU A 145 -10.98 -0.63 3.77
CA LEU A 145 -10.48 -1.57 2.75
C LEU A 145 -11.52 -1.82 1.66
N ARG A 146 -12.79 -2.07 2.02
CA ARG A 146 -13.91 -2.18 1.06
C ARG A 146 -14.02 -0.93 0.18
N GLY A 147 -13.96 0.25 0.80
CA GLY A 147 -14.01 1.54 0.10
C GLY A 147 -12.87 1.73 -0.91
N LYS A 148 -11.63 1.43 -0.51
CA LYS A 148 -10.45 1.51 -1.40
C LYS A 148 -10.52 0.52 -2.56
N LEU A 149 -10.99 -0.70 -2.32
CA LEU A 149 -11.15 -1.71 -3.36
C LEU A 149 -12.25 -1.35 -4.36
N LEU A 150 -13.40 -0.85 -3.88
CA LEU A 150 -14.49 -0.38 -4.74
C LEU A 150 -14.06 0.85 -5.57
N ALA A 151 -13.35 1.80 -4.97
CA ALA A 151 -12.79 2.94 -5.70
C ALA A 151 -11.82 2.50 -6.80
N SER A 152 -10.89 1.59 -6.49
CA SER A 152 -9.95 1.05 -7.50
C SER A 152 -10.64 0.31 -8.64
N GLY A 153 -11.71 -0.45 -8.34
CA GLY A 153 -12.52 -1.14 -9.35
C GLY A 153 -13.37 -0.18 -10.19
N ALA A 154 -13.95 0.85 -9.58
CA ALA A 154 -14.74 1.87 -10.25
C ALA A 154 -13.86 2.73 -11.20
N ASP A 155 -12.67 3.13 -10.75
CA ASP A 155 -11.70 3.85 -11.57
C ASP A 155 -11.32 2.97 -12.78
N ARG A 156 -10.96 1.71 -12.55
CA ARG A 156 -10.54 0.79 -13.61
C ARG A 156 -11.65 0.50 -14.63
N SER A 157 -12.90 0.32 -14.17
CA SER A 157 -14.04 0.08 -15.06
C SER A 157 -14.43 1.31 -15.87
N THR A 158 -14.33 2.50 -15.28
CA THR A 158 -14.54 3.78 -15.98
C THR A 158 -13.48 3.97 -17.07
N LEU A 159 -12.21 3.73 -16.74
CA LEU A 159 -11.10 3.76 -17.70
C LEU A 159 -11.33 2.82 -18.88
N PHE A 160 -11.79 1.59 -18.61
CA PHE A 160 -12.05 0.61 -19.66
C PHE A 160 -13.27 0.94 -20.52
N ALA A 161 -14.35 1.46 -19.94
CA ALA A 161 -15.50 1.93 -20.70
C ALA A 161 -15.09 3.07 -21.65
N LEU A 162 -14.25 4.01 -21.18
CA LEU A 162 -13.71 5.08 -22.02
C LEU A 162 -12.81 4.53 -23.15
N MET A 163 -11.98 3.50 -22.87
CA MET A 163 -11.14 2.86 -23.89
C MET A 163 -11.95 2.12 -24.97
N ASP A 164 -13.10 1.56 -24.62
CA ASP A 164 -14.00 0.87 -25.55
C ASP A 164 -14.79 1.83 -26.44
N GLU A 165 -14.97 3.08 -26.01
CA GLU A 165 -15.56 4.16 -26.83
C GLU A 165 -14.56 4.83 -27.79
N LEU A 166 -13.26 4.51 -27.69
CA LEU A 166 -12.26 5.08 -28.59
C LEU A 166 -12.51 4.61 -30.03
N PRO A 167 -12.52 5.53 -31.03
CA PRO A 167 -12.63 5.18 -32.44
C PRO A 167 -11.33 4.61 -33.02
N VAL A 168 -10.47 4.04 -32.16
CA VAL A 168 -9.18 3.46 -32.51
C VAL A 168 -9.03 2.10 -31.82
N GLY A 169 -8.55 1.09 -32.56
CA GLY A 169 -8.25 -0.22 -31.97
C GLY A 169 -6.97 -0.15 -31.17
N LEU A 170 -6.99 -0.54 -29.90
CA LEU A 170 -5.85 -0.51 -29.00
C LEU A 170 -5.59 -1.88 -28.37
N ILE A 171 -4.33 -2.30 -28.40
CA ILE A 171 -3.83 -3.49 -27.71
C ILE A 171 -2.59 -3.11 -26.89
N LEU A 172 -2.60 -3.45 -25.61
CA LEU A 172 -1.46 -3.27 -24.72
C LEU A 172 -0.82 -4.63 -24.44
N TYR A 173 0.51 -4.70 -24.53
CA TYR A 173 1.26 -5.92 -24.26
C TYR A 173 2.03 -5.83 -22.94
N GLY A 174 2.28 -6.98 -22.33
CA GLY A 174 3.25 -7.13 -21.24
C GLY A 174 4.69 -7.20 -21.78
N ALA A 175 5.67 -7.19 -20.86
CA ALA A 175 7.09 -7.37 -21.18
C ALA A 175 7.38 -8.74 -21.85
N ASP A 176 6.50 -9.71 -21.64
CA ASP A 176 6.54 -11.05 -22.26
C ASP A 176 5.93 -11.10 -23.67
N ARG A 177 5.54 -9.94 -24.24
CA ARG A 177 4.86 -9.80 -25.55
C ARG A 177 3.51 -10.48 -25.62
N ASN A 178 2.89 -10.81 -24.48
CA ASN A 178 1.51 -11.27 -24.46
C ASN A 178 0.54 -10.09 -24.34
N PRO A 179 -0.63 -10.15 -25.00
CA PRO A 179 -1.63 -9.10 -24.90
C PRO A 179 -2.18 -9.05 -23.48
N THR A 180 -1.92 -7.96 -22.77
CA THR A 180 -2.50 -7.69 -21.46
C THR A 180 -3.93 -7.19 -21.61
N ARG A 181 -4.21 -6.34 -22.62
CA ARG A 181 -5.54 -5.77 -22.87
C ARG A 181 -5.80 -5.53 -24.35
N ILE A 182 -7.06 -5.69 -24.75
CA ILE A 182 -7.56 -5.49 -26.11
C ILE A 182 -8.91 -4.76 -25.99
N ASN A 183 -9.02 -3.56 -26.55
CA ASN A 183 -10.29 -2.82 -26.51
C ASN A 183 -11.31 -3.36 -27.54
N GLY A 184 -12.58 -2.99 -27.36
CA GLY A 184 -13.69 -3.48 -28.18
C GLY A 184 -13.52 -3.23 -29.68
N LEU A 185 -12.98 -2.07 -30.08
CA LEU A 185 -12.72 -1.80 -31.49
C LEU A 185 -11.59 -2.65 -32.06
N ALA A 186 -10.49 -2.88 -31.32
CA ALA A 186 -9.43 -3.78 -31.76
C ALA A 186 -9.95 -5.21 -31.98
N ARG A 187 -10.82 -5.71 -31.08
CA ARG A 187 -11.46 -7.03 -31.25
C ARG A 187 -12.26 -7.09 -32.55
N ARG A 188 -13.02 -6.05 -32.87
CA ARG A 188 -13.82 -5.96 -34.10
C ARG A 188 -12.95 -5.85 -35.35
N LEU A 189 -11.93 -4.98 -35.34
CA LEU A 189 -11.06 -4.73 -36.49
C LEU A 189 -10.19 -5.95 -36.85
N LEU A 190 -9.76 -6.72 -35.85
CA LEU A 190 -8.93 -7.92 -36.01
C LEU A 190 -9.74 -9.23 -36.05
N GLY A 191 -11.06 -9.17 -35.89
CA GLY A 191 -11.92 -10.36 -35.88
C GLY A 191 -11.62 -11.32 -34.73
N LEU A 192 -11.18 -10.81 -33.57
CA LEU A 192 -10.85 -11.60 -32.39
C LEU A 192 -12.12 -12.02 -31.67
N ARG A 193 -12.24 -13.30 -31.34
CA ARG A 193 -13.35 -13.85 -30.57
C ARG A 193 -12.91 -14.00 -29.11
N PRO A 194 -13.84 -13.95 -28.14
CA PRO A 194 -13.47 -14.03 -26.72
C PRO A 194 -12.66 -15.28 -26.32
N HIS A 195 -12.78 -16.38 -27.06
CA HIS A 195 -12.06 -17.63 -26.76
C HIS A 195 -10.67 -17.72 -27.41
N ASP A 196 -10.36 -16.88 -28.39
CA ASP A 196 -9.09 -16.91 -29.12
C ASP A 196 -8.32 -15.57 -29.06
N GLU A 197 -8.87 -14.54 -28.41
CA GLU A 197 -8.28 -13.20 -28.32
C GLU A 197 -6.86 -13.20 -27.75
N GLN A 198 -6.60 -14.04 -26.75
CA GLN A 198 -5.31 -14.12 -26.07
C GLN A 198 -4.25 -14.77 -26.96
N ALA A 199 -4.60 -15.90 -27.59
CA ALA A 199 -3.69 -16.65 -28.47
C ALA A 199 -3.36 -15.84 -29.74
N ARG A 200 -4.40 -15.35 -30.43
CA ARG A 200 -4.23 -14.55 -31.65
C ARG A 200 -3.60 -13.19 -31.37
N GLY A 201 -3.90 -12.57 -30.23
CA GLY A 201 -3.27 -11.32 -29.83
C GLY A 201 -1.76 -11.46 -29.59
N ALA A 202 -1.31 -12.60 -29.07
CA ALA A 202 0.11 -12.93 -28.88
C ALA A 202 0.85 -13.27 -30.19
N GLU A 203 0.12 -13.65 -31.24
CA GLU A 203 0.71 -13.89 -32.57
C GLU A 203 1.01 -12.58 -33.33
N LEU A 204 0.35 -11.47 -33.00
CA LEU A 204 0.49 -10.18 -33.72
C LEU A 204 1.92 -9.58 -33.68
N PRO A 205 2.64 -9.55 -32.53
CA PRO A 205 4.03 -9.11 -32.49
C PRO A 205 4.96 -9.98 -33.34
N GLU A 206 4.64 -11.27 -33.52
CA GLU A 206 5.47 -12.23 -34.24
C GLU A 206 5.20 -12.26 -35.75
N LEU A 207 4.23 -11.48 -36.24
CA LEU A 207 3.95 -11.39 -37.67
C LEU A 207 5.13 -10.76 -38.44
N PRO A 208 5.32 -11.13 -39.72
CA PRO A 208 6.34 -10.53 -40.57
C PRO A 208 6.22 -9.00 -40.61
N GLY A 209 7.34 -8.29 -40.38
CA GLY A 209 7.40 -6.83 -40.28
C GLY A 209 6.95 -6.25 -38.92
N CYS A 210 6.12 -6.95 -38.16
CA CYS A 210 5.77 -6.55 -36.79
C CYS A 210 6.89 -6.87 -35.80
N ARG A 211 7.55 -8.02 -35.94
CA ARG A 211 8.63 -8.43 -35.02
C ARG A 211 9.78 -7.42 -34.99
N GLU A 212 10.27 -7.05 -36.17
CA GLU A 212 11.34 -6.06 -36.32
C GLU A 212 10.89 -4.67 -35.83
N ALA A 213 9.63 -4.30 -36.09
CA ALA A 213 9.07 -3.05 -35.59
C ALA A 213 9.02 -3.04 -34.05
N VAL A 214 8.55 -4.12 -33.42
CA VAL A 214 8.49 -4.26 -31.95
C VAL A 214 9.88 -4.24 -31.34
N ASP A 215 10.84 -5.01 -31.89
CA ASP A 215 12.21 -5.05 -31.39
C ASP A 215 12.83 -3.64 -31.41
N ARG A 216 12.69 -2.91 -32.52
CA ARG A 216 13.21 -1.54 -32.63
C ARG A 216 12.49 -0.56 -31.69
N VAL A 217 11.15 -0.62 -31.61
CA VAL A 217 10.36 0.20 -30.67
C VAL A 217 10.83 0.00 -29.23
N MET A 218 11.18 -1.22 -28.86
CA MET A 218 11.65 -1.54 -27.51
C MET A 218 13.08 -1.02 -27.27
N GLU A 219 13.95 -1.04 -28.28
CA GLU A 219 15.32 -0.50 -28.23
C GLU A 219 15.36 1.03 -28.17
N ASP A 220 14.70 1.71 -29.11
CA ASP A 220 14.86 3.15 -29.33
C ASP A 220 13.67 4.00 -28.81
N GLY A 221 12.51 3.36 -28.58
CA GLY A 221 11.30 4.03 -28.08
C GLY A 221 10.45 4.71 -29.16
N PHE A 222 10.86 4.65 -30.43
CA PHE A 222 10.19 5.35 -31.52
C PHE A 222 9.03 4.55 -32.10
N THR A 223 7.98 5.26 -32.52
CA THR A 223 6.80 4.64 -33.12
C THR A 223 7.11 4.12 -34.52
N ARG A 224 6.61 2.93 -34.84
CA ARG A 224 6.81 2.27 -36.14
C ARG A 224 5.47 1.93 -36.77
N GLU A 225 5.29 2.32 -38.03
CA GLU A 225 4.07 2.00 -38.78
C GLU A 225 4.23 0.67 -39.53
N VAL A 226 3.22 -0.18 -39.43
CA VAL A 226 3.18 -1.50 -40.04
C VAL A 226 1.84 -1.73 -40.74
N SER A 227 1.90 -2.47 -41.84
CA SER A 227 0.73 -2.97 -42.53
C SER A 227 0.37 -4.33 -41.96
N LEU A 228 -0.71 -4.40 -41.19
CA LEU A 228 -1.11 -5.56 -40.42
C LEU A 228 -2.08 -6.42 -41.23
N ALA A 229 -1.61 -7.61 -41.64
CA ALA A 229 -2.39 -8.61 -42.35
C ALA A 229 -2.38 -9.93 -41.58
N PRO A 230 -3.19 -10.06 -40.51
CA PRO A 230 -3.25 -11.28 -39.74
C PRO A 230 -3.75 -12.45 -40.62
N PRO A 231 -3.18 -13.66 -40.50
CA PRO A 231 -3.57 -14.82 -41.33
C PRO A 231 -5.05 -15.20 -41.21
N TRP A 232 -5.66 -14.92 -40.06
CA TRP A 232 -7.05 -15.22 -39.76
C TRP A 232 -8.03 -14.14 -40.22
N LEU A 233 -7.54 -12.98 -40.67
CA LEU A 233 -8.38 -11.88 -41.13
C LEU A 233 -8.48 -11.91 -42.65
N GLN A 234 -9.67 -12.21 -43.18
CA GLN A 234 -9.94 -12.05 -44.60
C GLN A 234 -10.33 -10.60 -44.91
N GLY A 235 -9.46 -9.86 -45.59
CA GLY A 235 -9.72 -8.47 -45.95
C GLY A 235 -8.46 -7.69 -46.33
N SER A 236 -8.63 -6.37 -46.54
CA SER A 236 -7.50 -5.46 -46.77
C SER A 236 -6.63 -5.36 -45.51
N PRO A 237 -5.30 -5.23 -45.68
CA PRO A 237 -4.41 -5.02 -44.55
C PRO A 237 -4.83 -3.78 -43.76
N ARG A 238 -4.76 -3.88 -42.44
CA ARG A 238 -5.07 -2.78 -41.52
C ARG A 238 -3.80 -1.97 -41.30
N ARG A 239 -3.91 -0.65 -41.36
CA ARG A 239 -2.79 0.22 -40.93
C ARG A 239 -2.71 0.16 -39.41
N ALA A 240 -1.52 -0.13 -38.92
CA ALA A 240 -1.30 -0.22 -37.48
C ALA A 240 0.05 0.38 -37.11
N ARG A 241 0.22 0.72 -35.83
CA ARG A 241 1.41 1.35 -35.29
C ARG A 241 1.83 0.70 -34.00
N TRP A 242 3.10 0.36 -33.93
CA TRP A 242 3.76 -0.10 -32.71
C TRP A 242 4.39 1.10 -32.02
N LEU A 243 4.18 1.20 -30.71
CA LEU A 243 4.74 2.27 -29.87
C LEU A 243 5.20 1.71 -28.53
N ALA A 244 6.16 2.38 -27.91
CA ALA A 244 6.65 2.03 -26.59
C ALA A 244 5.74 2.67 -25.53
N ALA A 245 4.99 1.82 -24.84
CA ALA A 245 4.39 2.16 -23.56
C ALA A 245 5.40 1.86 -22.45
N TYR A 246 5.13 2.36 -21.25
CA TYR A 246 5.92 2.04 -20.07
C TYR A 246 4.98 1.39 -19.05
N ALA A 247 5.50 0.49 -18.23
CA ALA A 247 4.81 -0.04 -17.08
C ALA A 247 5.09 0.86 -15.86
N PRO A 248 4.29 0.79 -14.78
CA PRO A 248 4.49 1.62 -13.58
C PRO A 248 5.87 1.47 -12.92
N ASP A 249 6.57 0.37 -13.19
CA ASP A 249 7.94 0.09 -12.74
C ASP A 249 9.03 0.68 -13.66
N GLY A 250 8.62 1.40 -14.72
CA GLY A 250 9.51 2.01 -15.71
C GLY A 250 9.96 1.07 -16.83
N GLN A 251 9.50 -0.18 -16.86
CA GLN A 251 9.83 -1.10 -17.95
C GLN A 251 9.10 -0.71 -19.25
N ARG A 252 9.80 -0.77 -20.38
CA ARG A 252 9.18 -0.58 -21.69
C ARG A 252 8.29 -1.79 -22.01
N CYS A 253 7.12 -1.51 -22.57
CA CYS A 253 6.13 -2.49 -23.01
C CYS A 253 5.63 -2.10 -24.41
N PRO A 254 5.44 -3.04 -25.33
CA PRO A 254 4.90 -2.70 -26.64
C PRO A 254 3.39 -2.41 -26.56
N ALA A 255 2.93 -1.46 -27.35
CA ALA A 255 1.51 -1.21 -27.58
C ALA A 255 1.24 -1.13 -29.07
N LEU A 256 0.10 -1.68 -29.48
CA LEU A 256 -0.34 -1.72 -30.86
C LEU A 256 -1.61 -0.89 -31.02
N VAL A 257 -1.58 0.01 -32.00
CA VAL A 257 -2.72 0.83 -32.36
C VAL A 257 -3.14 0.54 -33.78
N ILE A 258 -4.43 0.35 -34.00
CA ILE A 258 -5.03 -0.10 -35.26
C ILE A 258 -5.99 0.98 -35.72
N LEU A 259 -5.76 1.47 -36.93
CA LEU A 259 -6.56 2.51 -37.55
C LEU A 259 -7.50 1.84 -38.56
N ASP A 260 -8.81 2.13 -38.46
CA ASP A 260 -9.74 1.73 -39.50
C ASP A 260 -9.52 2.61 -40.74
N ALA A 261 -9.57 2.00 -41.91
CA ALA A 261 -9.28 2.68 -43.17
C ALA A 261 -10.58 3.33 -43.69
N GLY A 262 -10.92 4.52 -43.20
CA GLY A 262 -12.16 5.22 -43.56
C GLY A 262 -12.14 6.74 -43.41
N SER A 263 -11.78 7.47 -44.47
CA SER A 263 -11.99 8.93 -44.64
C SER A 263 -11.29 9.92 -43.67
N ALA A 264 -10.89 11.09 -44.20
CA ALA A 264 -10.15 12.13 -43.47
C ALA A 264 -10.89 12.75 -42.27
N GLY A 265 -12.23 12.60 -42.18
CA GLY A 265 -13.05 13.13 -41.09
C GLY A 265 -13.01 12.30 -39.80
N GLU A 266 -12.82 10.98 -39.90
CA GLU A 266 -12.77 10.09 -38.74
C GLU A 266 -11.48 10.28 -37.94
N LEU A 267 -10.39 10.68 -38.60
CA LEU A 267 -9.12 11.00 -37.96
C LEU A 267 -9.22 12.25 -37.06
N ALA A 268 -10.01 13.25 -37.45
CA ALA A 268 -10.25 14.46 -36.64
C ALA A 268 -11.17 14.18 -35.45
N ALA A 269 -12.19 13.34 -35.62
CA ALA A 269 -13.05 12.87 -34.53
C ALA A 269 -12.28 12.00 -33.52
N ALA A 270 -11.42 11.11 -34.01
CA ALA A 270 -10.47 10.36 -33.20
C ALA A 270 -9.51 11.29 -32.44
N ARG A 271 -8.96 12.32 -33.10
CA ARG A 271 -8.08 13.33 -32.48
C ARG A 271 -8.76 14.07 -31.33
N ALA A 272 -10.00 14.52 -31.52
CA ALA A 272 -10.77 15.24 -30.50
C ALA A 272 -11.20 14.35 -29.33
N MET A 273 -11.55 13.08 -29.59
CA MET A 273 -11.96 12.13 -28.55
C MET A 273 -10.76 11.66 -27.72
N ILE A 274 -9.62 11.41 -28.35
CA ILE A 274 -8.37 11.02 -27.68
C ILE A 274 -7.87 12.16 -26.77
N ALA A 275 -7.94 13.42 -27.23
CA ALA A 275 -7.61 14.59 -26.41
C ALA A 275 -8.54 14.71 -25.19
N ARG A 276 -9.86 14.52 -25.38
CA ARG A 276 -10.84 14.50 -24.29
C ARG A 276 -10.61 13.35 -23.30
N CYS A 277 -10.30 12.16 -23.79
CA CYS A 277 -9.94 11.04 -22.91
C CYS A 277 -8.66 11.37 -22.13
N ALA A 278 -7.62 11.92 -22.75
CA ALA A 278 -6.41 12.34 -22.05
C ALA A 278 -6.68 13.41 -20.97
N GLU A 279 -7.60 14.34 -21.20
CA GLU A 279 -8.04 15.33 -20.20
C GLU A 279 -8.81 14.68 -19.03
N VAL A 280 -9.78 13.80 -19.33
CA VAL A 280 -10.56 13.08 -18.30
C VAL A 280 -9.65 12.16 -17.49
N LEU A 281 -8.70 11.47 -18.13
CA LEU A 281 -7.71 10.62 -17.47
C LEU A 281 -6.79 11.42 -16.56
N ARG A 282 -6.41 12.64 -16.95
CA ARG A 282 -5.61 13.56 -16.14
C ARG A 282 -6.40 14.10 -14.95
N ASP A 283 -7.69 14.38 -15.11
CA ASP A 283 -8.59 14.78 -14.02
C ASP A 283 -8.82 13.61 -13.02
N VAL A 284 -9.07 12.39 -13.50
CA VAL A 284 -9.18 11.19 -12.64
C VAL A 284 -7.87 10.90 -11.92
N ALA A 285 -6.73 10.98 -12.61
CA ALA A 285 -5.41 10.82 -12.00
C ALA A 285 -5.07 11.90 -10.95
N SER A 286 -5.68 13.09 -11.04
CA SER A 286 -5.52 14.14 -10.04
C SER A 286 -6.32 13.90 -8.75
N ARG A 287 -7.29 12.96 -8.78
CA ARG A 287 -8.20 12.64 -7.66
C ARG A 287 -7.89 11.29 -6.98
N SER A 288 -7.04 10.46 -7.58
CA SER A 288 -6.62 9.14 -7.07
C SER A 288 -5.10 9.11 -6.78
N ASP A 289 -4.64 8.11 -6.01
CA ASP A 289 -3.26 8.00 -5.50
C ASP A 289 -2.20 8.18 -6.63
N PRO A 290 -1.20 9.08 -6.49
CA PRO A 290 -0.45 9.64 -7.63
C PRO A 290 0.55 8.69 -8.33
N THR A 291 0.72 7.46 -7.87
CA THR A 291 1.84 6.61 -8.32
C THR A 291 1.48 5.59 -9.41
N THR A 292 0.21 5.21 -9.57
CA THR A 292 -0.16 4.14 -10.54
C THR A 292 -1.07 4.63 -11.65
N VAL A 293 -2.07 5.46 -11.34
CA VAL A 293 -3.06 5.95 -12.32
C VAL A 293 -2.54 7.15 -13.12
N ALA A 294 -1.76 8.04 -12.49
CA ALA A 294 -1.13 9.16 -13.17
C ALA A 294 -0.03 8.73 -14.16
N ALA A 295 0.70 7.65 -13.84
CA ALA A 295 1.68 7.04 -14.74
C ALA A 295 0.99 6.48 -15.99
N GLN A 296 -0.08 5.68 -15.81
CA GLN A 296 -0.87 5.10 -16.92
C GLN A 296 -1.61 6.16 -17.76
N ALA A 297 -2.13 7.22 -17.13
CA ALA A 297 -2.77 8.34 -17.82
C ALA A 297 -1.76 9.19 -18.61
N GLY A 298 -0.57 9.44 -18.05
CA GLY A 298 0.53 10.11 -18.73
C GLY A 298 1.13 9.29 -19.87
N GLU A 299 1.08 7.97 -19.80
CA GLU A 299 1.50 7.05 -20.86
C GLU A 299 0.48 6.95 -21.99
N LEU A 300 -0.82 6.85 -21.68
CA LEU A 300 -1.89 6.93 -22.68
C LEU A 300 -1.91 8.29 -23.38
N GLY A 301 -1.66 9.38 -22.65
CA GLY A 301 -1.50 10.72 -23.22
C GLY A 301 -0.30 10.85 -24.16
N ARG A 302 0.86 10.27 -23.81
CA ARG A 302 2.07 10.26 -24.66
C ARG A 302 1.94 9.33 -25.87
N ALA A 303 1.31 8.17 -25.70
CA ALA A 303 0.95 7.26 -26.80
C ALA A 303 -0.05 7.90 -27.78
N ALA A 304 -1.01 8.66 -27.24
CA ALA A 304 -1.95 9.48 -28.00
C ALA A 304 -1.26 10.62 -28.77
N GLU A 305 -0.27 11.29 -28.18
CA GLU A 305 0.52 12.30 -28.89
C GLU A 305 1.44 11.68 -29.94
N ALA A 306 1.96 10.47 -29.73
CA ALA A 306 2.73 9.70 -30.71
C ALA A 306 1.88 9.16 -31.88
N LEU A 307 0.55 9.12 -31.73
CA LEU A 307 -0.39 8.62 -32.72
C LEU A 307 -0.68 9.57 -33.90
N LEU A 308 -0.24 10.84 -33.88
CA LEU A 308 -0.48 11.75 -35.00
C LEU A 308 0.39 11.36 -36.22
N PRO A 309 -0.18 10.97 -37.38
CA PRO A 309 0.59 10.91 -38.62
C PRO A 309 1.13 12.30 -38.95
N VAL A 310 2.40 12.35 -39.32
CA VAL A 310 2.96 13.48 -40.06
C VAL A 310 2.48 13.31 -41.52
N GLY A 311 1.23 13.70 -41.79
CA GLY A 311 0.71 13.81 -43.17
C GLY A 311 1.43 14.93 -43.95
N PRO A 312 1.25 15.05 -45.28
CA PRO A 312 1.71 16.24 -46.00
C PRO A 312 1.14 17.48 -45.29
N PRO A 313 1.93 18.56 -45.14
CA PRO A 313 1.54 19.74 -44.35
C PRO A 313 0.16 20.22 -44.81
N THR A 314 -0.78 20.32 -43.87
CA THR A 314 -2.11 20.86 -44.16
C THR A 314 -2.11 22.37 -43.91
N HIS A 315 -2.78 23.16 -44.75
CA HIS A 315 -2.79 24.62 -44.62
C HIS A 315 -3.39 25.14 -43.29
N ASP A 316 -4.17 24.31 -42.59
CA ASP A 316 -4.82 24.66 -41.32
C ASP A 316 -3.95 24.39 -40.07
N GLY A 317 -2.80 23.71 -40.21
CA GLY A 317 -1.93 23.30 -39.10
C GLY A 317 -0.70 24.17 -38.87
N VAL A 318 -0.64 25.35 -39.52
CA VAL A 318 0.50 26.27 -39.43
C VAL A 318 0.29 27.28 -38.30
N GLU A 319 1.07 27.16 -37.23
CA GLU A 319 1.06 28.08 -36.10
C GLU A 319 2.39 28.83 -36.00
N VAL A 320 2.34 30.06 -35.47
CA VAL A 320 3.55 30.83 -35.14
C VAL A 320 3.71 30.80 -33.64
N LEU A 321 4.79 30.17 -33.17
CA LEU A 321 5.07 30.00 -31.75
C LEU A 321 6.44 30.60 -31.42
N ALA A 322 6.56 31.14 -30.22
CA ALA A 322 7.86 31.49 -29.67
C ALA A 322 8.66 30.21 -29.42
N ILE A 323 9.94 30.19 -29.79
CA ILE A 323 10.80 29.03 -29.59
C ILE A 323 10.92 28.62 -28.12
N GLY A 324 10.75 29.57 -27.18
CA GLY A 324 10.67 29.26 -25.75
C GLY A 324 9.46 28.44 -25.33
N THR A 325 8.35 28.54 -26.05
CA THR A 325 7.18 27.67 -25.84
C THR A 325 7.51 26.23 -26.19
N LEU A 326 8.21 26.01 -27.32
CA LEU A 326 8.66 24.68 -27.74
C LEU A 326 9.67 24.08 -26.76
N LEU A 327 10.66 24.87 -26.30
CA LEU A 327 11.66 24.42 -25.34
C LEU A 327 11.03 24.07 -23.98
N ARG A 328 10.07 24.86 -23.51
CA ARG A 328 9.36 24.60 -22.26
C ARG A 328 8.52 23.33 -22.36
N ALA A 329 7.76 23.16 -23.43
CA ALA A 329 6.99 21.95 -23.69
C ALA A 329 7.90 20.71 -23.74
N ALA A 330 9.05 20.81 -24.40
CA ALA A 330 10.01 19.73 -24.47
C ALA A 330 10.65 19.39 -23.10
N GLN A 331 10.97 20.42 -22.31
CA GLN A 331 11.49 20.22 -20.94
C GLN A 331 10.45 19.58 -20.03
N GLU A 332 9.18 19.95 -20.17
CA GLU A 332 8.07 19.34 -19.43
C GLU A 332 7.86 17.87 -19.84
N ALA A 333 7.86 17.58 -21.14
CA ALA A 333 7.75 16.23 -21.69
C ALA A 333 8.88 15.30 -21.23
N LEU A 334 10.09 15.84 -21.04
CA LEU A 334 11.28 15.10 -20.62
C LEU A 334 11.53 15.15 -19.10
N SER A 335 10.64 15.79 -18.32
CA SER A 335 10.85 16.03 -16.88
C SER A 335 11.11 14.75 -16.07
N THR A 336 10.33 13.69 -16.30
CA THR A 336 10.52 12.39 -15.64
C THR A 336 11.87 11.77 -15.99
N ARG A 337 12.30 11.85 -17.25
CA ARG A 337 13.59 11.32 -17.71
C ARG A 337 14.74 12.11 -17.09
N LEU A 338 14.65 13.44 -17.08
CA LEU A 338 15.62 14.33 -16.46
C LEU A 338 15.81 14.04 -14.96
N ALA A 339 14.70 13.78 -14.25
CA ALA A 339 14.72 13.43 -12.84
C ALA A 339 15.35 12.05 -12.57
N ALA A 340 14.96 11.02 -13.33
CA ALA A 340 15.51 9.67 -13.21
C ALA A 340 17.02 9.63 -13.48
N GLU A 341 17.46 10.45 -14.44
CA GLU A 341 18.85 10.50 -14.88
C GLU A 341 19.70 11.54 -14.12
N GLY A 342 19.10 12.30 -13.19
CA GLY A 342 19.81 13.29 -12.36
C GLY A 342 20.41 14.46 -13.15
N THR A 343 19.79 14.83 -14.27
CA THR A 343 20.31 15.81 -15.23
C THR A 343 19.39 17.00 -15.39
N ARG A 344 19.98 18.19 -15.55
CA ARG A 344 19.23 19.45 -15.77
C ARG A 344 19.40 19.95 -17.20
N LEU A 345 18.34 20.51 -17.77
CA LEU A 345 18.43 21.30 -18.99
C LEU A 345 18.71 22.75 -18.61
N ASP A 346 19.78 23.32 -19.15
CA ASP A 346 20.09 24.74 -19.01
C ASP A 346 19.90 25.42 -20.36
N ALA A 347 18.84 26.24 -20.47
CA ALA A 347 18.51 27.04 -21.63
C ALA A 347 18.63 28.56 -21.36
N SER A 348 19.29 28.95 -20.26
CA SER A 348 19.33 30.34 -19.74
C SER A 348 19.87 31.41 -20.71
N GLY A 349 20.57 31.01 -21.78
CA GLY A 349 21.08 31.89 -22.84
C GLY A 349 20.34 31.78 -24.17
N ALA A 350 19.18 31.13 -24.22
CA ALA A 350 18.37 31.01 -25.43
C ALA A 350 17.58 32.29 -25.71
N ASP A 351 17.57 32.74 -26.97
CA ASP A 351 16.64 33.79 -27.41
C ASP A 351 15.23 33.21 -27.55
N TYR A 352 14.50 33.20 -26.43
CA TYR A 352 13.16 32.63 -26.33
C TYR A 352 12.10 33.34 -27.15
N THR A 353 12.42 34.51 -27.71
CA THR A 353 11.45 35.39 -28.40
C THR A 353 11.34 35.13 -29.89
N LEU A 354 12.25 34.32 -30.47
CA LEU A 354 12.20 33.98 -31.89
C LEU A 354 10.90 33.26 -32.24
N ALA A 355 10.14 33.87 -33.16
CA ALA A 355 8.92 33.29 -33.71
C ALA A 355 9.30 32.27 -34.78
N VAL A 356 8.90 31.02 -34.57
CA VAL A 356 9.15 29.91 -35.49
C VAL A 356 7.84 29.35 -36.01
N VAL A 357 7.89 28.88 -37.25
CA VAL A 357 6.77 28.19 -37.88
C VAL A 357 6.68 26.77 -37.31
N GLU A 358 5.55 26.50 -36.69
CA GLU A 358 5.11 25.17 -36.25
C GLU A 358 4.18 24.62 -37.33
N ILE A 359 4.39 23.38 -37.76
CA ILE A 359 3.45 22.68 -38.62
C ILE A 359 3.14 21.32 -38.01
N ASP A 360 1.87 21.09 -37.65
CA ASP A 360 1.34 19.81 -37.19
C ASP A 360 2.15 19.14 -36.04
N GLY A 361 2.74 19.92 -35.15
CA GLY A 361 3.56 19.45 -34.03
C GLY A 361 4.98 19.02 -34.40
N ARG A 362 5.39 19.15 -35.66
CA ARG A 362 6.71 18.75 -36.16
C ARG A 362 7.83 19.55 -35.49
N ALA A 363 7.66 20.86 -35.29
CA ALA A 363 8.70 21.70 -34.69
C ALA A 363 8.94 21.29 -33.23
N ARG A 364 7.85 21.04 -32.49
CA ARG A 364 7.89 20.54 -31.12
C ARG A 364 8.62 19.19 -31.03
N ARG A 365 8.20 18.21 -31.83
CA ARG A 365 8.79 16.86 -31.85
C ARG A 365 10.27 16.85 -32.23
N SER A 366 10.67 17.68 -33.19
CA SER A 366 12.08 17.80 -33.57
C SER A 366 12.94 18.36 -32.44
N VAL A 367 12.43 19.33 -31.69
CA VAL A 367 13.12 19.86 -30.50
C VAL A 367 13.16 18.82 -29.38
N GLU A 368 12.06 18.13 -29.10
CA GLU A 368 11.99 17.05 -28.10
C GLU A 368 12.98 15.93 -28.40
N ALA A 369 13.02 15.43 -29.64
CA ALA A 369 13.94 14.36 -30.05
C ALA A 369 15.41 14.80 -29.98
N LEU A 370 15.71 16.05 -30.35
CA LEU A 370 17.05 16.61 -30.23
C LEU A 370 17.50 16.68 -28.76
N LEU A 371 16.63 17.11 -27.85
CA LEU A 371 16.93 17.18 -26.42
C LEU A 371 17.04 15.78 -25.79
N ALA A 372 16.17 14.84 -26.17
CA ALA A 372 16.24 13.46 -25.72
C ALA A 372 17.58 12.80 -26.09
N TRP A 373 18.04 13.00 -27.34
CA TRP A 373 19.37 12.57 -27.75
C TRP A 373 20.48 13.24 -26.92
N ALA A 374 20.38 14.54 -26.65
CA ALA A 374 21.40 15.26 -25.89
C ALA A 374 21.50 14.80 -24.43
N ILE A 375 20.38 14.40 -23.83
CA ILE A 375 20.32 13.80 -22.48
C ILE A 375 21.10 12.48 -22.46
N GLU A 376 20.97 11.67 -23.49
CA GLU A 376 21.63 10.36 -23.62
C GLU A 376 23.13 10.50 -23.98
N ALA A 377 23.45 11.43 -24.88
CA ALA A 377 24.80 11.69 -25.34
C ALA A 377 25.67 12.47 -24.35
N ARG A 378 25.23 12.73 -23.11
CA ARG A 378 25.84 13.76 -22.25
C ARG A 378 27.22 13.45 -21.65
N ALA A 379 27.91 12.38 -22.02
CA ALA A 379 29.26 12.03 -21.53
C ALA A 379 29.46 12.19 -19.99
N GLY A 380 28.43 11.89 -19.20
CA GLY A 380 28.46 12.02 -17.73
C GLY A 380 28.23 13.43 -17.17
N ALA A 381 27.95 14.44 -18.00
CA ALA A 381 27.62 15.78 -17.54
C ALA A 381 26.29 15.80 -16.77
N SER A 382 26.22 16.56 -15.68
CA SER A 382 24.98 16.76 -14.90
C SER A 382 24.03 17.79 -15.52
N THR A 383 24.46 18.48 -16.58
CA THR A 383 23.69 19.54 -17.23
C THR A 383 23.87 19.49 -18.74
N VAL A 384 22.76 19.49 -19.47
CA VAL A 384 22.72 19.65 -20.94
C VAL A 384 22.44 21.11 -21.25
N ARG A 385 23.40 21.78 -21.88
CA ARG A 385 23.23 23.18 -22.29
C ARG A 385 22.55 23.25 -23.66
N VAL A 386 21.47 24.02 -23.73
CA VAL A 386 20.74 24.30 -24.96
C VAL A 386 21.01 25.74 -25.37
N ARG A 387 21.46 25.92 -26.61
CA ARG A 387 21.72 27.24 -27.17
C ARG A 387 20.77 27.50 -28.33
N VAL A 388 20.17 28.68 -28.37
CA VAL A 388 19.35 29.11 -29.50
C VAL A 388 20.04 30.24 -30.23
N ALA A 389 20.10 30.17 -31.56
CA ALA A 389 20.67 31.21 -32.40
C ALA A 389 19.85 31.40 -33.68
N ALA A 390 19.63 32.64 -34.10
CA ALA A 390 19.09 32.93 -35.43
C ALA A 390 20.23 32.94 -36.46
N ALA A 391 20.10 32.16 -37.53
CA ALA A 391 21.05 32.12 -38.64
C ALA A 391 20.34 31.71 -39.93
N ASP A 392 20.67 32.36 -41.05
CA ASP A 392 20.18 32.02 -42.40
C ASP A 392 18.64 31.97 -42.53
N GLY A 393 17.92 32.86 -41.82
CA GLY A 393 16.45 32.90 -41.83
C GLY A 393 15.77 31.80 -41.00
N ALA A 394 16.55 31.06 -40.20
CA ALA A 394 16.04 30.00 -39.32
C ALA A 394 16.51 30.19 -37.88
N ALA A 395 15.70 29.74 -36.93
CA ALA A 395 16.12 29.58 -35.54
C ALA A 395 16.76 28.19 -35.36
N ARG A 396 18.01 28.16 -34.91
CA ARG A 396 18.75 26.93 -34.62
C ARG A 396 18.69 26.63 -33.13
N VAL A 397 18.12 25.49 -32.77
CA VAL A 397 18.27 24.90 -31.43
C VAL A 397 19.47 23.99 -31.46
N ILE A 398 20.47 24.29 -30.63
CA ILE A 398 21.79 23.69 -30.67
C ILE A 398 22.06 22.98 -29.33
N VAL A 399 22.53 21.75 -29.40
CA VAL A 399 22.92 20.92 -28.26
C VAL A 399 24.27 20.25 -28.52
N ARG A 400 24.96 19.86 -27.45
CA ARG A 400 26.24 19.14 -27.51
C ARG A 400 26.16 17.81 -26.79
N GLY A 401 26.83 16.81 -27.34
CA GLY A 401 26.90 15.46 -26.79
C GLY A 401 28.10 14.68 -27.32
N SER A 402 28.25 13.44 -26.86
CA SER A 402 29.25 12.47 -27.28
C SER A 402 28.96 11.92 -28.68
N THR A 403 30.03 11.54 -29.39
CA THR A 403 29.99 10.83 -30.68
C THR A 403 29.50 9.38 -30.57
N GLU A 404 29.49 8.80 -29.37
CA GLU A 404 29.16 7.38 -29.15
C GLU A 404 27.65 7.06 -29.29
N VAL A 405 26.79 8.08 -29.27
CA VAL A 405 25.32 7.89 -29.35
C VAL A 405 24.81 8.12 -30.78
N ALA A 406 24.09 7.12 -31.30
CA ALA A 406 23.54 7.11 -32.65
C ALA A 406 22.69 8.37 -32.97
N SER A 407 22.69 8.78 -34.24
CA SER A 407 22.03 10.02 -34.68
C SER A 407 20.56 9.86 -34.98
N PRO A 408 19.67 10.76 -34.48
CA PRO A 408 18.28 10.84 -34.93
C PRO A 408 18.15 11.55 -36.31
N GLY A 409 19.26 11.79 -37.02
CA GLY A 409 19.31 12.67 -38.19
C GLY A 409 18.37 12.30 -39.36
N ALA A 410 18.13 11.02 -39.62
CA ALA A 410 17.24 10.59 -40.71
C ALA A 410 15.78 10.99 -40.44
N GLU A 411 15.28 10.75 -39.23
CA GLU A 411 13.90 11.05 -38.81
C GLU A 411 13.68 12.56 -38.67
N LEU A 412 14.64 13.27 -38.09
CA LEU A 412 14.57 14.73 -37.97
C LEU A 412 14.56 15.42 -39.35
N THR A 413 15.30 14.89 -40.33
CA THR A 413 15.30 15.42 -41.70
C THR A 413 13.93 15.23 -42.36
N GLU A 414 13.29 14.09 -42.14
CA GLU A 414 11.93 13.81 -42.63
C GLU A 414 10.87 14.73 -42.01
N TRP A 415 10.99 15.05 -40.72
CA TRP A 415 10.04 15.91 -40.02
C TRP A 415 10.21 17.39 -40.39
N LEU A 416 11.45 17.86 -40.51
CA LEU A 416 11.78 19.26 -40.74
C LEU A 416 11.69 19.68 -42.20
N GLY A 417 11.95 18.76 -43.15
CA GLY A 417 11.96 19.07 -44.58
C GLY A 417 10.69 19.78 -45.07
N PRO A 418 9.48 19.32 -44.72
CA PRO A 418 8.23 19.98 -45.10
C PRO A 418 7.98 21.36 -44.48
N MET A 419 8.73 21.74 -43.44
CA MET A 419 8.66 23.09 -42.84
C MET A 419 9.79 24.02 -43.33
N GLY A 420 10.61 23.57 -44.29
CA GLY A 420 11.82 24.29 -44.69
C GLY A 420 12.92 24.27 -43.61
N GLY A 421 12.79 23.40 -42.61
CA GLY A 421 13.79 23.19 -41.57
C GLY A 421 14.87 22.19 -41.99
N ALA A 422 15.98 22.18 -41.26
CA ALA A 422 17.11 21.30 -41.54
C ALA A 422 17.83 20.88 -40.26
N VAL A 423 18.37 19.66 -40.25
CA VAL A 423 19.30 19.22 -39.23
C VAL A 423 20.72 19.51 -39.69
N GLY A 424 21.56 19.96 -38.76
CA GLY A 424 22.99 19.98 -38.98
C GLY A 424 23.75 19.35 -37.82
N GLU A 425 24.94 18.89 -38.14
CA GLU A 425 25.87 18.27 -37.20
C GLU A 425 27.27 18.78 -37.49
N ARG A 426 28.03 19.01 -36.42
CA ARG A 426 29.45 19.34 -36.47
C ARG A 426 30.18 18.50 -35.44
N VAL A 427 31.05 17.62 -35.93
CA VAL A 427 31.89 16.76 -35.10
C VAL A 427 33.22 17.46 -34.82
N ASN A 428 33.66 17.44 -33.56
CA ASN A 428 34.91 18.00 -33.10
C ASN A 428 35.55 16.99 -32.13
N GLU A 429 36.56 16.25 -32.58
CA GLU A 429 37.27 15.21 -31.80
C GLU A 429 36.32 14.28 -31.03
N ASP A 430 36.09 14.53 -29.73
CA ASP A 430 35.27 13.71 -28.83
C ASP A 430 33.86 14.30 -28.54
N GLN A 431 33.46 15.34 -29.28
CA GLN A 431 32.18 16.04 -29.07
C GLN A 431 31.46 16.29 -30.40
N VAL A 432 30.15 16.12 -30.37
CA VAL A 432 29.24 16.44 -31.47
C VAL A 432 28.36 17.61 -31.05
N GLU A 433 28.37 18.66 -31.87
CA GLU A 433 27.36 19.72 -31.83
C GLU A 433 26.29 19.42 -32.87
N ARG A 434 25.04 19.26 -32.42
CA ARG A 434 23.88 19.03 -33.30
C ARG A 434 22.88 20.17 -33.17
N TRP A 435 22.23 20.48 -34.27
CA TRP A 435 21.17 21.47 -34.25
C TRP A 435 20.01 21.14 -35.18
N VAL A 436 18.84 21.60 -34.76
CA VAL A 436 17.62 21.64 -35.57
C VAL A 436 17.38 23.09 -35.96
N SER A 437 17.21 23.33 -37.26
CA SER A 437 16.87 24.64 -37.83
C SER A 437 15.36 24.66 -38.09
N LEU A 438 14.66 25.60 -37.47
CA LEU A 438 13.24 25.86 -37.66
C LEU A 438 13.08 27.16 -38.45
N ALA A 439 12.22 27.19 -39.47
CA ALA A 439 11.96 28.40 -40.24
C ALA A 439 11.42 29.51 -39.32
N LEU A 440 11.96 30.72 -39.43
CA LEU A 440 11.40 31.89 -38.76
C LEU A 440 10.09 32.30 -39.47
N ALA A 441 9.12 32.77 -38.68
CA ALA A 441 7.82 33.22 -39.17
C ALA A 441 7.84 34.62 -39.78
#